data_AF-A0A6P6VI72-F1
#
_entry.id   AF-A0A6P6VI72-F1
#
_cell.length_a   1.000
_cell.length_b   1.000
_cell.length_c   1.000
_cell.angle_alpha   90.00
_cell.angle_beta   90.00
_cell.angle_gamma   90.00
#
_symmetry.space_group_name_H-M   'P 1'
#
loop_
_entity.id
_entity.type
_entity.pdbx_description
1 polymer ?
#
loop_
_entity_poly.entity_id
_entity_poly.type
_entity_poly.pdbx_seq_one_letter_code
_entity_poly.pdbx_strand_id
1 'polypeptide(L)'
;MIEATQCNPLRSFDQSKENVVKESEEVTTVPVTCHCGKASKLRTSWTDENPGRRFFCCENYGEGNGCGFFLWYDKPMCEQSKWLIPSLLRRVRMQEAENIRARHREKLLWFALVGSWILLLFKLLSKGGAAAGQVQNGSEL
;
A
#
# COMPACT_ATOMS: atom_id res chain seq x y z
N MET A 1 6.26 15.77 18.70
CA MET A 1 6.63 17.17 18.40
C MET A 1 7.71 17.07 17.35
N ILE A 2 7.42 17.44 16.09
CA ILE A 2 8.39 17.30 15.00
C ILE A 2 9.31 18.51 15.09
N GLU A 3 10.55 18.30 15.51
CA GLU A 3 11.60 19.32 15.54
C GLU A 3 11.85 19.82 14.11
N ALA A 4 11.33 21.03 13.83
CA ALA A 4 11.80 21.83 12.73
C ALA A 4 13.15 22.44 13.14
N THR A 5 14.23 21.69 12.97
CA THR A 5 15.57 22.25 13.13
C THR A 5 16.32 22.17 11.81
N GLN A 6 16.87 23.33 11.44
CA GLN A 6 17.87 23.59 10.42
C GLN A 6 17.40 23.92 8.99
N CYS A 7 17.04 25.19 8.80
CA CYS A 7 17.56 25.94 7.66
C CYS A 7 19.09 25.95 7.75
N ASN A 8 19.79 25.33 6.81
CA ASN A 8 21.24 25.51 6.67
C ASN A 8 21.49 26.72 5.74
N PRO A 9 22.01 27.85 6.25
CA PRO A 9 22.41 28.97 5.40
C PRO A 9 23.79 28.67 4.81
N LEU A 10 24.07 29.22 3.62
CA LEU A 10 25.34 29.15 2.87
C LEU A 10 25.44 28.03 1.83
N ARG A 11 24.79 28.26 0.69
CA ARG A 11 25.51 28.19 -0.59
C ARG A 11 25.12 29.42 -1.39
N SER A 12 26.08 30.28 -1.69
CA SER A 12 25.94 31.48 -2.52
C SER A 12 25.19 31.11 -3.80
N PHE A 13 23.94 31.56 -3.91
CA PHE A 13 23.13 31.36 -5.11
C PHE A 13 23.59 32.38 -6.14
N ASP A 14 24.35 31.90 -7.13
CA ASP A 14 24.80 32.69 -8.26
C ASP A 14 23.58 33.07 -9.14
N GLN A 15 23.27 34.37 -9.18
CA GLN A 15 22.17 34.98 -9.92
C GLN A 15 22.28 34.80 -11.45
N SER A 16 23.40 34.28 -11.96
CA SER A 16 23.61 34.08 -13.41
C SER A 16 22.83 32.89 -14.01
N LYS A 17 22.22 32.01 -13.19
CA LYS A 17 21.49 30.83 -13.67
C LYS A 17 19.98 31.00 -13.80
N GLU A 18 19.46 32.20 -13.55
CA GLU A 18 18.02 32.50 -13.48
C GLU A 18 17.26 32.42 -14.82
N ASN A 19 17.97 32.22 -15.94
CA ASN A 19 17.37 32.26 -17.27
C ASN A 19 17.24 30.91 -18.01
N VAL A 20 17.58 29.77 -17.40
CA VAL A 20 17.51 28.44 -18.08
C VAL A 20 16.46 27.49 -17.48
N VAL A 21 15.89 27.80 -16.31
CA VAL A 21 14.79 27.02 -15.71
C VAL A 21 13.48 27.81 -15.79
N LYS A 22 13.07 28.17 -17.01
CA LYS A 22 11.75 28.71 -17.31
C LYS A 22 11.04 27.79 -18.31
N GLU A 23 10.72 26.58 -17.89
CA GLU A 23 9.76 25.75 -18.61
C GLU A 23 9.20 24.70 -17.63
N SER A 24 7.89 24.74 -17.37
CA SER A 24 7.04 23.71 -16.72
C SER A 24 6.53 23.85 -15.26
N GLU A 25 6.57 25.02 -14.61
CA GLU A 25 5.79 25.26 -13.37
C GLU A 25 4.66 26.28 -13.57
N GLU A 26 3.71 25.97 -14.45
CA GLU A 26 2.43 26.69 -14.49
C GLU A 26 1.28 25.68 -14.46
N VAL A 27 0.88 25.25 -13.24
CA VAL A 27 -0.51 24.92 -12.88
C VAL A 27 -0.63 24.99 -11.35
N THR A 28 -0.99 26.17 -10.83
CA THR A 28 -1.82 26.41 -9.63
C THR A 28 -1.90 27.93 -9.46
N THR A 29 -2.81 28.56 -10.21
CA THR A 29 -2.95 30.03 -10.25
C THR A 29 -3.63 30.64 -9.02
N VAL A 30 -3.80 29.87 -7.94
CA VAL A 30 -4.32 30.38 -6.66
C VAL A 30 -3.22 30.32 -5.60
N PRO A 31 -2.79 31.47 -5.06
CA PRO A 31 -1.79 31.50 -4.00
C PRO A 31 -2.34 30.87 -2.72
N VAL A 32 -1.67 29.83 -2.22
CA VAL A 32 -1.99 29.20 -0.94
C VAL A 32 -1.67 30.18 0.18
N THR A 33 -2.66 30.52 1.02
CA THR A 33 -2.54 31.54 2.08
C THR A 33 -2.43 30.87 3.45
N CYS A 34 -1.51 31.34 4.30
CA CYS A 34 -1.36 30.86 5.67
C CYS A 34 -2.39 31.48 6.63
N HIS A 35 -2.45 31.00 7.88
CA HIS A 35 -3.38 31.51 8.88
C HIS A 35 -3.16 32.99 9.28
N CYS A 36 -2.02 33.60 8.91
CA CYS A 36 -1.79 35.03 9.09
C CYS A 36 -2.44 35.89 7.99
N GLY A 37 -3.12 35.29 7.00
CA GLY A 37 -3.64 36.00 5.82
C GLY A 37 -2.58 36.37 4.79
N LYS A 38 -1.34 35.87 4.94
CA LYS A 38 -0.22 36.10 4.02
C LYS A 38 0.01 34.91 3.09
N ALA A 39 0.55 35.16 1.89
CA ALA A 39 0.95 34.08 0.99
C ALA A 39 1.95 33.13 1.66
N SER A 40 1.73 31.83 1.50
CA SER A 40 2.63 30.79 2.02
C SER A 40 3.85 30.62 1.13
N LYS A 41 4.95 30.13 1.71
CA LYS A 41 6.18 29.78 1.00
C LYS A 41 6.21 28.29 0.70
N LEU A 42 6.68 27.92 -0.48
CA LEU A 42 6.91 26.53 -0.85
C LEU A 42 8.33 26.12 -0.45
N ARG A 43 8.47 25.21 0.52
CA ARG A 43 9.75 24.68 1.01
C ARG A 43 9.88 23.18 0.69
N THR A 44 11.09 22.64 0.82
CA THR A 44 11.39 21.22 0.65
C THR A 44 11.74 20.61 2.00
N SER A 45 11.15 19.46 2.31
CA SER A 45 11.46 18.65 3.47
C SER A 45 12.77 17.90 3.26
N TRP A 46 13.63 17.95 4.28
CA TRP A 46 14.92 17.25 4.30
C TRP A 46 15.01 16.27 5.48
N THR A 47 13.88 15.96 6.12
CA THR A 47 13.81 14.93 7.16
C THR A 47 13.97 13.54 6.55
N ASP A 48 14.58 12.60 7.28
CA ASP A 48 14.74 11.21 6.84
C ASP A 48 13.40 10.52 6.49
N GLU A 49 12.31 10.91 7.16
CA GLU A 49 10.97 10.37 6.89
C GLU A 49 10.37 10.84 5.55
N ASN A 50 10.75 12.05 5.09
CA ASN A 50 10.15 12.71 3.93
C ASN A 50 11.19 13.49 3.11
N PRO A 51 12.27 12.85 2.62
CA PRO A 51 13.33 13.54 1.90
C PRO A 51 12.83 14.06 0.55
N GLY A 52 13.11 15.33 0.25
CA GLY A 52 12.80 15.95 -1.04
C GLY A 52 11.33 16.31 -1.26
N ARG A 53 10.41 15.99 -0.32
CA ARG A 53 8.98 16.29 -0.47
C ARG A 53 8.71 17.78 -0.21
N ARG A 54 7.98 18.46 -1.09
CA ARG A 54 7.68 19.90 -0.96
C ARG A 54 6.42 20.16 -0.15
N PHE A 55 6.35 21.29 0.54
CA PHE A 55 5.19 21.74 1.31
C PHE A 55 5.07 23.26 1.35
N PHE A 56 3.85 23.77 1.40
CA PHE A 56 3.54 25.16 1.70
C PHE A 56 3.59 25.41 3.20
N CYS A 57 4.20 26.51 3.62
CA CYS A 57 4.29 26.89 5.02
C CYS A 57 4.17 28.40 5.23
N CYS A 58 3.90 28.80 6.48
CA CYS A 58 4.04 30.20 6.87
C CYS A 58 5.47 30.71 6.60
N GLU A 59 5.62 32.02 6.35
CA GLU A 59 6.93 32.64 6.23
C GLU A 59 7.82 32.38 7.45
N ASN A 60 7.23 32.54 8.64
CA ASN A 60 7.88 32.32 9.93
C ASN A 60 7.71 30.87 10.44
N TYR A 61 7.54 29.89 9.54
CA TYR A 61 7.35 28.50 9.93
C TYR A 61 8.59 27.95 10.64
N GLY A 62 8.39 27.37 11.84
CA GLY A 62 9.47 26.91 12.73
C GLY A 62 10.03 27.98 13.65
N GLU A 63 9.62 29.23 13.49
CA GLU A 63 9.97 30.33 14.40
C GLU A 63 8.84 30.51 15.43
N GLY A 64 9.18 30.98 16.64
CA GLY A 64 8.22 31.11 17.75
C GLY A 64 7.05 32.08 17.50
N ASN A 65 7.11 32.87 16.42
CA ASN A 65 6.07 33.81 16.00
C ASN A 65 5.31 33.35 14.73
N GLY A 66 5.55 32.14 14.24
CA GLY A 66 4.83 31.57 13.09
C GLY A 66 3.47 31.00 13.47
N CYS A 67 2.50 31.05 12.56
CA CYS A 67 1.15 30.50 12.80
C CYS A 67 1.04 28.98 12.64
N GLY A 68 2.16 28.27 12.44
CA GLY A 68 2.17 26.82 12.29
C GLY A 68 1.56 26.28 11.00
N PHE A 69 1.17 27.13 10.04
CA PHE A 69 0.59 26.67 8.77
C PHE A 69 1.54 25.73 8.01
N PHE A 70 1.02 24.57 7.61
CA PHE A 70 1.71 23.52 6.87
C PHE A 70 0.74 22.80 5.94
N LEU A 71 1.11 22.61 4.67
CA LEU A 71 0.33 21.84 3.70
C LEU A 71 1.26 21.17 2.69
N TRP A 72 1.17 19.85 2.51
CA TRP A 72 1.98 19.16 1.50
C TRP A 72 1.68 19.69 0.08
N TYR A 73 2.73 19.87 -0.70
CA TYR A 73 2.62 20.19 -2.12
C TYR A 73 2.56 18.90 -2.92
N ASP A 74 1.41 18.66 -3.54
CA ASP A 74 1.24 17.56 -4.47
C ASP A 74 1.25 18.14 -5.89
N LYS A 75 2.21 17.68 -6.71
CA LYS A 75 2.26 18.05 -8.13
C LYS A 75 0.96 17.58 -8.79
N PRO A 76 0.34 18.39 -9.66
CA PRO A 76 -0.83 17.94 -10.41
C PRO A 76 -0.52 16.64 -11.16
N MET A 77 -1.38 15.64 -10.95
CA MET A 77 -1.31 14.38 -11.70
C MET A 77 -1.53 14.65 -13.18
N CYS A 78 -0.85 13.91 -14.06
CA CYS A 78 -1.14 14.00 -15.49
C CYS A 78 -2.57 13.51 -15.79
N GLU A 79 -3.20 14.06 -16.83
CA GLU A 79 -4.58 13.73 -17.20
C GLU A 79 -4.78 12.22 -17.43
N GLN A 80 -3.76 11.56 -18.00
CA GLN A 80 -3.78 10.10 -18.20
C GLN A 80 -3.85 9.34 -16.86
N SER A 81 -3.06 9.74 -15.85
CA SER A 81 -3.07 9.12 -14.53
C SER A 81 -4.42 9.28 -13.81
N LYS A 82 -5.09 10.42 -13.98
CA LYS A 82 -6.40 10.68 -13.36
C LYS A 82 -7.46 9.66 -13.80
N TRP A 83 -7.38 9.15 -15.03
CA TRP A 83 -8.29 8.12 -15.53
C TRP A 83 -7.75 6.69 -15.31
N LEU A 84 -6.45 6.48 -15.50
CA LEU A 84 -5.83 5.17 -15.42
C LEU A 84 -5.80 4.62 -13.98
N ILE A 85 -5.46 5.44 -12.99
CA ILE A 85 -5.33 4.95 -11.60
C ILE A 85 -6.67 4.40 -11.09
N PRO A 86 -7.81 5.11 -11.20
CA PRO A 86 -9.11 4.56 -10.75
C PRO A 86 -9.55 3.32 -11.52
N SER A 87 -9.26 3.24 -12.83
CA SER A 87 -9.63 2.07 -13.64
C SER A 87 -8.84 0.82 -13.25
N LEU A 88 -7.53 0.94 -13.02
CA LEU A 88 -6.69 -0.14 -12.51
C LEU A 88 -7.13 -0.59 -11.11
N LEU A 89 -7.40 0.36 -10.19
CA LEU A 89 -7.90 0.03 -8.84
C LEU A 89 -9.23 -0.73 -8.86
N ARG A 90 -10.12 -0.43 -9.82
CA ARG A 90 -11.36 -1.20 -10.01
C ARG A 90 -11.04 -2.63 -10.44
N ARG A 91 -10.13 -2.81 -11.39
CA ARG A 91 -9.73 -4.13 -11.89
C ARG A 91 -9.09 -4.99 -10.79
N VAL A 92 -8.17 -4.43 -10.01
CA VAL A 92 -7.53 -5.13 -8.89
C VAL A 92 -8.58 -5.62 -7.88
N ARG A 93 -9.50 -4.74 -7.46
CA ARG A 93 -10.58 -5.12 -6.53
C ARG A 93 -11.49 -6.22 -7.08
N MET A 94 -11.80 -6.19 -8.37
CA MET A 94 -12.59 -7.26 -9.01
C MET A 94 -11.84 -8.59 -9.00
N GLN A 95 -10.54 -8.57 -9.35
CA GLN A 95 -9.70 -9.76 -9.33
C GLN A 95 -9.55 -10.34 -7.93
N GLU A 96 -9.38 -9.49 -6.90
CA GLU A 96 -9.33 -9.93 -5.51
C GLU A 96 -10.64 -10.62 -5.10
N ALA A 97 -11.80 -10.08 -5.48
CA ALA A 97 -13.09 -10.70 -5.19
C ALA A 97 -13.27 -12.06 -5.89
N GLU A 98 -12.85 -12.17 -7.16
CA GLU A 98 -12.87 -13.43 -7.92
C GLU A 98 -11.92 -14.47 -7.32
N ASN A 99 -10.70 -14.06 -6.96
CA ASN A 99 -9.70 -14.92 -6.33
C ASN A 99 -10.19 -15.46 -4.98
N ILE A 100 -10.87 -14.63 -4.16
CA ILE A 100 -11.47 -15.07 -2.90
C ILE A 100 -12.53 -16.16 -3.15
N ARG A 101 -13.39 -15.97 -4.17
CA ARG A 101 -14.42 -16.95 -4.54
C ARG A 101 -13.81 -18.25 -5.06
N ALA A 102 -12.78 -18.16 -5.91
CA ALA A 102 -12.08 -19.31 -6.46
C ALA A 102 -11.39 -20.14 -5.36
N ARG A 103 -10.68 -19.48 -4.45
CA ARG A 103 -10.02 -20.13 -3.30
C ARG A 103 -11.01 -20.85 -2.39
N HIS A 104 -12.20 -20.29 -2.19
CA HIS A 104 -13.24 -20.97 -1.41
C HIS A 104 -13.71 -22.26 -2.09
N ARG A 105 -13.96 -22.22 -3.41
CA ARG A 105 -14.32 -23.42 -4.20
C ARG A 105 -13.22 -24.47 -4.17
N GLU A 106 -11.97 -24.05 -4.37
CA GLU A 106 -10.81 -24.93 -4.30
C GLU A 106 -10.72 -25.64 -2.94
N LYS A 107 -10.88 -24.88 -1.83
CA LYS A 107 -10.91 -25.47 -0.49
C LYS A 107 -12.06 -26.45 -0.30
N LEU A 108 -13.27 -26.11 -0.76
CA LEU A 108 -14.41 -27.03 -0.70
C LEU A 108 -14.15 -28.33 -1.47
N LEU A 109 -13.62 -28.23 -2.69
CA LEU A 109 -13.25 -29.39 -3.51
C LEU A 109 -12.14 -30.22 -2.85
N TRP A 110 -11.12 -29.56 -2.30
CA TRP A 110 -10.04 -30.22 -1.58
C TRP A 110 -10.56 -30.98 -0.36
N PHE A 111 -11.42 -30.36 0.46
CA PHE A 111 -12.06 -31.03 1.60
C PHE A 111 -12.89 -32.22 1.17
N ALA A 112 -13.66 -32.11 0.07
CA ALA A 112 -14.44 -33.22 -0.46
C ALA A 112 -13.56 -34.39 -0.93
N LEU A 113 -12.47 -34.09 -1.63
CA LEU A 113 -11.49 -35.10 -2.06
C LEU A 113 -10.87 -35.79 -0.85
N VAL A 114 -10.31 -35.01 0.09
CA VAL A 114 -9.66 -35.55 1.29
C VAL A 114 -10.63 -36.39 2.12
N GLY A 115 -11.86 -35.91 2.34
CA GLY A 115 -12.89 -36.65 3.05
C GLY A 115 -13.25 -37.98 2.35
N SER A 116 -13.39 -37.97 1.02
CA SER A 116 -13.63 -39.18 0.23
C SER A 116 -12.50 -40.20 0.37
N TRP A 117 -11.24 -39.77 0.29
CA TRP A 117 -10.08 -40.63 0.50
C TRP A 117 -10.04 -41.21 1.92
N ILE A 118 -10.35 -40.41 2.94
CA ILE A 118 -10.44 -40.89 4.34
C ILE A 118 -11.53 -41.96 4.50
N LEU A 119 -12.71 -41.75 3.92
CA LEU A 119 -13.81 -42.73 3.95
C LEU A 119 -13.44 -44.03 3.23
N LEU A 120 -12.76 -43.93 2.08
CA LEU A 120 -12.28 -45.08 1.32
C LEU A 120 -11.25 -45.88 2.11
N LEU A 121 -10.28 -45.20 2.73
CA LEU A 121 -9.30 -45.82 3.63
C LEU A 121 -9.97 -46.52 4.82
N PHE A 122 -10.93 -45.86 5.48
CA PHE A 122 -11.69 -46.45 6.57
C PHE A 122 -12.45 -47.72 6.13
N LYS A 123 -13.06 -47.71 4.94
CA LYS A 123 -13.74 -48.88 4.37
C LYS A 123 -12.77 -50.03 4.05
N LEU A 124 -11.55 -49.73 3.60
CA LEU A 124 -10.52 -50.74 3.35
C LEU A 124 -10.01 -51.36 4.67
N LEU A 125 -9.76 -50.54 5.69
CA LEU A 125 -9.37 -51.01 7.02
C LEU A 125 -10.46 -51.86 7.69
N SER A 126 -11.73 -51.45 7.57
CA SER A 126 -12.87 -52.17 8.17
C SER A 126 -13.14 -53.53 7.50
N LYS A 127 -12.87 -53.67 6.20
CA LYS A 127 -13.06 -54.94 5.47
C LYS A 127 -11.92 -55.94 5.70
N GLY A 128 -10.71 -55.47 5.97
CA GLY A 128 -9.55 -56.33 6.27
C GLY A 128 -9.61 -57.04 7.62
N GLY A 129 -10.46 -56.59 8.54
CA GLY A 129 -10.60 -57.15 9.89
C GLY A 129 -11.57 -58.33 10.04
N ALA A 130 -12.36 -58.67 9.02
CA ALA A 130 -13.44 -59.67 9.14
C ALA A 130 -13.06 -61.10 8.67
N ALA A 131 -11.86 -61.31 8.10
CA ALA A 131 -11.49 -62.58 7.47
C ALA A 131 -10.48 -63.45 8.27
N ALA A 132 -10.01 -63.00 9.44
CA ALA A 132 -9.01 -63.74 10.24
C ALA A 132 -9.66 -64.32 11.50
N GLY A 133 -10.43 -65.41 11.36
CA GLY A 133 -11.17 -65.97 12.49
C GLY A 133 -11.77 -67.36 12.30
N GLN A 134 -11.11 -68.29 11.59
CA GLN A 134 -11.37 -69.73 11.76
C GLN A 134 -10.05 -70.52 11.66
N VAL A 135 -9.42 -70.75 12.81
CA VAL A 135 -8.44 -71.82 13.02
C VAL A 135 -9.25 -73.10 13.24
N GLN A 136 -9.25 -74.01 12.27
CA GLN A 136 -9.74 -75.36 12.47
C GLN A 136 -8.70 -76.14 13.29
N ASN A 137 -8.96 -76.27 14.60
CA ASN A 137 -8.41 -77.37 15.39
C ASN A 137 -9.28 -78.60 15.14
N GLY A 138 -8.69 -79.69 14.67
CA GLY A 138 -9.39 -80.94 14.39
C GLY A 138 -8.39 -82.08 14.16
N SER A 139 -7.65 -82.39 15.22
CA SER A 139 -6.81 -83.56 15.42
C SER A 139 -7.62 -84.88 15.42
N GLU A 140 -7.00 -85.94 14.90
CA GLU A 140 -7.12 -87.37 15.28
C GLU A 140 -8.49 -88.07 15.10
N LEU A 141 -8.60 -88.93 14.07
CA LEU A 141 -8.44 -90.41 14.12
C LEU A 141 -8.85 -91.05 12.78
#